data_AF-A0A0V1Q178-F1
#
_entry.id   AF-A0A0V1Q178-F1
#
_cell.length_a   1.000
_cell.length_b   1.000
_cell.length_c   1.000
_cell.angle_alpha   90.00
_cell.angle_beta   90.00
_cell.angle_gamma   90.00
#
_symmetry.space_group_name_H-M   'P 1'
#
loop_
_entity.id
_entity.type
_entity.pdbx_description
1 polymer ?
#
loop_
_entity_poly.entity_id
_entity_poly.type
_entity_poly.pdbx_seq_one_letter_code
_entity_poly.pdbx_strand_id
1 'polypeptide(L)' 'MSSVQEPNNGASISYEEQLRRQIILNSIENKDYLLVIASQQQKSVQQVKHELMLKLTEG' A
#
# COMPACT_ATOMS: atom_id res chain seq x y z
N MET A 1 3.84 -42.17 2.67
CA MET A 1 4.44 -41.03 3.40
C MET A 1 4.04 -39.77 2.65
N SER A 2 3.20 -38.96 3.27
CA SER A 2 2.62 -37.75 2.69
C SER A 2 3.71 -36.68 2.53
N SER A 3 4.00 -36.27 1.30
CA SER A 3 4.60 -34.96 1.06
C SER A 3 3.46 -34.00 0.81
N VAL A 4 3.06 -33.30 1.86
CA VAL A 4 2.12 -32.18 1.77
C VAL A 4 2.83 -31.12 0.95
N GLN A 5 2.33 -30.88 -0.26
CA GLN A 5 2.72 -29.77 -1.09
C GLN A 5 2.28 -28.49 -0.36
N GLU A 6 3.23 -27.83 0.33
CA GLU A 6 3.00 -26.49 0.83
C GLU A 6 2.77 -25.56 -0.37
N PRO A 7 1.72 -24.70 -0.38
CA PRO A 7 1.56 -23.72 -1.43
C PRO A 7 2.65 -22.67 -1.23
N ASN A 8 3.78 -22.86 -1.92
CA ASN A 8 4.85 -21.88 -1.99
C ASN A 8 4.39 -20.72 -2.90
N ASN A 9 3.46 -19.91 -2.40
CA ASN A 9 3.13 -18.59 -2.94
C ASN A 9 4.13 -17.55 -2.43
N GLY A 10 5.42 -17.89 -2.42
CA GLY A 10 6.51 -16.93 -2.31
C GLY A 10 6.69 -16.20 -3.63
N ALA A 11 5.66 -15.48 -4.09
CA ALA A 11 5.80 -14.60 -5.23
C ALA A 11 6.83 -13.53 -4.83
N SER A 12 8.04 -13.66 -5.35
CA SER A 12 9.08 -12.64 -5.24
C SER A 12 8.52 -11.34 -5.82
N ILE A 13 8.08 -10.45 -4.92
CA ILE A 13 7.57 -9.12 -5.27
C ILE A 13 8.69 -8.42 -6.05
N SER A 14 8.37 -7.91 -7.24
CA SER A 14 9.34 -7.19 -8.06
C SER A 14 9.90 -5.99 -7.28
N TYR A 15 11.15 -5.62 -7.55
CA TYR A 15 11.75 -4.44 -6.92
C TYR A 15 10.89 -3.17 -7.12
N GLU A 16 10.28 -3.05 -8.30
CA GLU A 16 9.35 -1.96 -8.62
C GLU A 16 8.12 -1.96 -7.70
N GLU A 17 7.53 -3.13 -7.44
CA GLU A 17 6.39 -3.25 -6.54
C GLU A 17 6.79 -3.04 -5.08
N GLN A 18 8.00 -3.46 -4.68
CA GLN A 18 8.55 -3.13 -3.35
C GLN A 18 8.71 -1.62 -3.17
N LEU A 19 9.27 -0.94 -4.18
CA LEU A 19 9.46 0.51 -4.17
C LEU A 19 8.11 1.24 -4.16
N ARG A 20 7.14 0.79 -4.97
CA ARG A 20 5.77 1.34 -4.99
C ARG A 20 5.13 1.26 -3.60
N ARG A 21 5.19 0.08 -2.97
CA ARG A 21 4.64 -0.13 -1.61
C ARG A 21 5.31 0.78 -0.59
N GLN A 22 6.63 0.92 -0.65
CA GLN A 22 7.37 1.77 0.27
C GLN A 22 6.97 3.25 0.15
N ILE A 23 6.81 3.75 -1.08
CA ILE A 23 6.36 5.12 -1.33
C ILE A 23 4.96 5.35 -0.76
N ILE A 24 4.05 4.40 -0.96
CA ILE A 24 2.68 4.47 -0.45
C ILE A 24 2.66 4.45 1.08
N LEU A 25 3.44 3.57 1.71
CA LEU A 25 3.56 3.51 3.17
C LEU A 25 4.10 4.81 3.77
N ASN A 26 5.17 5.36 3.18
CA ASN A 26 5.72 6.66 3.59
C ASN A 26 4.68 7.78 3.46
N SER A 27 3.85 7.73 2.41
CA SER A 27 2.77 8.69 2.19
C SER A 27 1.64 8.58 3.21
N ILE A 28 1.36 7.37 3.70
CA ILE A 28 0.35 7.11 4.75
C ILE A 28 0.85 7.55 6.13
N GLU A 29 2.15 7.40 6.40
CA GLU A 29 2.75 7.83 7.67
C GLU A 29 2.95 9.35 7.75
N ASN A 30 3.11 10.01 6.60
CA ASN A 30 3.29 11.45 6.53
C ASN A 30 1.95 12.20 6.70
N LYS A 31 1.70 12.67 7.92
CA LYS A 31 0.49 13.43 8.28
C LYS A 31 0.33 14.72 7.49
N ASP A 32 1.41 15.45 7.23
CA ASP A 32 1.37 16.71 6.48
C ASP A 32 0.97 16.45 5.03
N TYR A 33 1.53 15.40 4.43
CA TYR A 33 1.13 14.95 3.10
C TYR A 33 -0.37 14.59 3.05
N LEU A 34 -0.85 13.81 4.02
CA LEU A 34 -2.27 13.47 4.09
C LEU A 34 -3.17 14.69 4.26
N LEU A 35 -2.77 15.68 5.07
CA LEU A 35 -3.53 16.92 5.28
C LEU A 35 -3.58 17.78 4.01
N VAL A 36 -2.45 17.94 3.32
CA VAL A 36 -2.38 18.69 2.06
C VAL A 36 -3.26 18.04 1.00
N ILE A 37 -3.16 16.73 0.82
CA ILE A 37 -3.95 16.00 -0.17
C ILE A 37 -5.44 16.00 0.20
N ALA A 38 -5.79 15.82 1.48
CA ALA A 38 -7.17 15.90 1.95
C ALA A 38 -7.78 17.27 1.67
N SER A 39 -7.02 18.34 1.92
CA SER A 39 -7.43 19.71 1.62
C SER A 39 -7.63 19.93 0.11
N GLN A 40 -6.69 19.47 -0.73
CA GLN A 40 -6.77 19.60 -2.19
C GLN A 40 -7.94 18.82 -2.79
N GLN A 41 -8.21 17.62 -2.28
CA GLN A 41 -9.25 16.74 -2.80
C GLN A 41 -10.63 16.99 -2.18
N GLN A 42 -10.75 17.91 -1.21
CA GLN A 42 -11.95 18.11 -0.39
C GLN A 42 -12.47 16.80 0.24
N LYS A 43 -11.54 15.97 0.70
CA LYS A 43 -11.83 14.68 1.35
C LYS A 43 -11.34 14.70 2.79
N SER A 44 -11.82 13.77 3.60
CA SER A 44 -11.24 13.56 4.93
C SER A 44 -9.87 12.87 4.81
N VAL A 45 -8.99 13.13 5.78
CA VAL A 45 -7.71 12.42 5.92
C VAL A 45 -7.91 10.90 5.94
N GLN A 46 -9.00 10.43 6.54
CA GLN A 46 -9.35 9.01 6.58
C GLN A 46 -9.68 8.46 5.19
N GLN A 47 -10.40 9.22 4.36
CA GLN A 47 -10.68 8.82 2.97
C GLN A 47 -9.39 8.77 2.14
N VAL A 48 -8.51 9.76 2.26
CA VAL A 48 -7.21 9.76 1.55
C VAL A 48 -6.35 8.57 1.99
N LYS A 49 -6.29 8.29 3.30
CA LYS A 49 -5.58 7.12 3.83
C LYS A 49 -6.15 5.81 3.30
N HIS A 50 -7.47 5.70 3.22
CA HIS A 50 -8.13 4.51 2.68
C HIS A 50 -7.79 4.29 1.21
N GLU A 51 -7.80 5.35 0.38
CA GLU A 51 -7.41 5.26 -1.03
C GLU A 51 -5.95 4.84 -1.22
N LEU A 52 -5.04 5.35 -0.38
CA LEU A 52 -3.65 4.92 -0.40
C LEU A 52 -3.49 3.44 -0.01
N MET A 53 -4.28 2.96 0.96
CA MET A 53 -4.30 1.53 1.32
C MET A 53 -4.86 0.64 0.20
N LEU A 54 -5.87 1.11 -0.53
CA LEU A 54 -6.37 0.40 -1.71
C LEU A 54 -5.29 0.28 -2.78
N LYS A 55 -4.58 1.38 -3.09
CA LYS A 55 -3.45 1.39 -4.03
C LYS A 55 -2.30 0.47 -3.60
N LEU A 56 -2.11 0.28 -2.30
CA LEU A 56 -1.12 -0.67 -1.77
C LEU A 56 -1.50 -2.14 -2.09
N THR A 57 -2.80 -2.41 -2.20
CA THR A 57 -3.36 -3.75 -2.35
C THR A 57 -3.62 -4.12 -3.81
N GLU A 58 -3.95 -3.13 -4.64
CA GLU A 58 -4.17 -3.27 -6.10
C GLU A 58 -2.83 -3.29 -6.87
N GLY A 59 -2.00 -4.32 -6.63
CA GLY A 59 -0.81 -4.65 -7.43
C GLY A 59 -1.12 -4.87 -8.89
#